data_AF-A0A8H5H4C7-F1
#
_entry.id   AF-A0A8H5H4C7-F1
#
_cell.length_a   1.000
_cell.length_b   1.000
_cell.length_c   1.000
_cell.angle_alpha   90.00
_cell.angle_beta   90.00
_cell.angle_gamma   90.00
#
_symmetry.space_group_name_H-M   'P 1'
#
loop_
_entity.id
_entity.type
_entity.pdbx_description
1 polymer ?
#
loop_
_entity_poly.entity_id
_entity_poly.type
_entity_poly.pdbx_seq_one_letter_code
_entity_poly.pdbx_strand_id
1 'polypeptide(L)'
;MPTVTCLHPTKVSHYIVITMQPLTSLPREILEDILSNLDHKTLSRCLSVCWHLKTTINSSSELTYIIELAQDGMIDNPSMQMSHAERLLRLRDRRKAWNSLDWRASSVVPIKGLCHAYELVNGVFAKGIGGRDFTVAWLPSVDAKGHRLHRDDLKIRLRDFAIDPGQDLIIFLEEDDGPFINNRSVTLHVRSIMTHEAHPKARYPVLQFNGPPHEVFGAFIRNLFLQVADDIVAVLLSTGSPRLLLWNWREGFLISDSALVGHGLPTGALDFSFISPRAYILMCPEGDGSIVIEAFKSEPGFRPLHVATLFLPELQEDATIESLANHTSPFETPSRDEPFSTSPSSRLHVMSIQYDAPDATSHTHMRLFVHNRTFMKFVTSYFSKDFPEPEYALWIQWGPRATRMDKSFHPYTWLRWVTFV
;
A
#
# COMPACT_ATOMS: atom_id res chain seq x y z
N MET A 1 92.81 28.75 15.15
CA MET A 1 91.91 27.61 14.93
C MET A 1 90.93 27.54 16.10
N PRO A 2 89.67 27.96 15.91
CA PRO A 2 88.63 27.78 16.91
C PRO A 2 87.82 26.50 16.60
N THR A 3 87.53 25.72 17.62
CA THR A 3 86.62 24.57 17.55
C THR A 3 85.20 25.08 17.74
N VAL A 4 84.36 24.92 16.72
CA VAL A 4 82.94 25.29 16.71
C VAL A 4 82.15 24.18 17.39
N THR A 5 81.45 24.50 18.48
CA THR A 5 80.44 23.62 19.09
C THR A 5 79.05 24.12 18.70
N CYS A 6 78.39 23.37 17.83
CA CYS A 6 77.02 23.62 17.40
C CYS A 6 76.02 23.31 18.53
N LEU A 7 75.26 24.30 18.97
CA LEU A 7 74.04 24.12 19.77
C LEU A 7 72.93 23.56 18.87
N HIS A 8 72.41 22.37 19.20
CA HIS A 8 71.20 21.85 18.58
C HIS A 8 69.97 22.54 19.18
N PRO A 9 68.99 22.98 18.37
CA PRO A 9 67.73 23.50 18.87
C PRO A 9 66.84 22.35 19.33
N THR A 10 66.36 22.41 20.56
CA THR A 10 65.29 21.55 21.06
C THR A 10 64.02 21.82 20.28
N LYS A 11 63.66 20.91 19.36
CA LYS A 11 62.33 20.85 18.76
C LYS A 11 61.31 20.51 19.85
N VAL A 12 60.54 21.51 20.27
CA VAL A 12 59.30 21.28 21.03
C VAL A 12 58.27 20.74 20.03
N SER A 13 58.05 19.42 20.05
CA SER A 13 56.88 18.83 19.39
C SER A 13 55.64 19.26 20.15
N HIS A 14 54.86 20.18 19.58
CA HIS A 14 53.47 20.37 19.98
C HIS A 14 52.66 19.18 19.48
N TYR A 15 52.48 18.19 20.34
CA TYR A 15 51.44 17.19 20.16
C TYR A 15 50.09 17.86 20.39
N ILE A 16 49.27 17.97 19.35
CA ILE A 16 47.85 18.29 19.51
C ILE A 16 47.21 17.08 20.19
N VAL A 17 46.97 17.19 21.50
CA VAL A 17 46.13 16.21 22.20
C VAL A 17 44.70 16.49 21.79
N ILE A 18 44.16 15.70 20.85
CA ILE A 18 42.73 15.70 20.58
C ILE A 18 42.08 14.99 21.77
N THR A 19 41.67 15.74 22.79
CA THR A 19 40.80 15.21 23.84
C THR A 19 39.43 14.98 23.23
N MET A 20 39.04 13.72 23.01
CA MET A 20 37.66 13.39 22.65
C MET A 20 36.78 13.75 23.85
N GLN A 21 36.02 14.84 23.73
CA GLN A 21 35.01 15.16 24.73
C GLN A 21 33.87 14.12 24.61
N PRO A 22 33.38 13.59 25.74
CA PRO A 22 32.27 12.65 25.71
C PRO A 22 31.01 13.34 25.18
N LEU A 23 30.22 12.64 24.36
CA LEU A 23 28.98 13.16 23.78
C LEU A 23 28.04 13.77 24.84
N THR A 24 28.02 13.21 26.05
CA THR A 24 27.21 13.65 27.18
C THR A 24 27.71 14.92 27.86
N SER A 25 28.81 15.52 27.39
CA SER A 25 29.30 16.83 27.87
C SER A 25 28.70 18.01 27.09
N LEU A 26 27.99 17.73 25.98
CA LEU A 26 27.31 18.75 25.20
C LEU A 26 26.08 19.30 25.97
N PRO A 27 25.71 20.57 25.74
CA PRO A 27 24.44 21.10 26.22
C PRO A 27 23.26 20.25 25.74
N ARG A 28 22.19 20.20 26.54
CA ARG A 28 21.04 19.33 26.30
C ARG A 28 20.42 19.59 24.93
N GLU A 29 20.30 20.84 24.54
CA GLU A 29 19.68 21.28 23.28
C GLU A 29 20.47 20.76 22.08
N ILE A 30 21.81 20.79 22.15
CA ILE A 30 22.69 20.26 21.10
C ILE A 30 22.61 18.74 21.05
N LEU A 31 22.54 18.09 22.21
CA LEU A 31 22.38 16.65 22.28
C LEU A 31 21.03 16.20 21.69
N GLU A 32 19.94 16.93 21.98
CA GLU A 32 18.63 16.66 21.39
C GLU A 32 18.64 16.82 19.87
N ASP A 33 19.27 17.88 19.35
CA ASP A 33 19.42 18.11 17.91
C ASP A 33 20.26 17.01 17.22
N ILE A 34 21.35 16.55 17.85
CA ILE A 34 22.11 15.40 17.32
C ILE A 34 21.26 14.14 17.28
N LEU A 35 20.48 13.89 18.34
CA LEU A 35 19.65 12.70 18.46
C LEU A 35 18.44 12.74 17.51
N SER A 36 17.88 13.91 17.19
CA SER A 36 16.72 14.03 16.29
C SER A 36 17.04 13.61 14.85
N ASN A 37 18.32 13.61 14.49
CA ASN A 37 18.83 13.13 13.20
C ASN A 37 18.99 11.60 13.13
N LEU A 38 18.72 10.86 14.21
CA LEU A 38 18.85 9.40 14.26
C LEU A 38 17.54 8.69 13.96
N ASP A 39 17.63 7.47 13.40
CA ASP A 39 16.45 6.62 13.23
C ASP A 39 15.93 6.07 14.58
N HIS A 40 14.65 5.68 14.62
CA HIS A 40 14.00 5.14 15.82
C HIS A 40 14.74 3.94 16.43
N LYS A 41 15.43 3.11 15.61
CA LYS A 41 16.19 1.95 16.08
C LYS A 41 17.45 2.38 16.82
N THR A 42 18.15 3.37 16.29
CA THR A 42 19.36 3.93 16.89
C THR A 42 19.02 4.69 18.15
N LEU A 43 17.95 5.49 18.14
CA LEU A 43 17.39 6.11 19.34
C LEU A 43 17.03 5.09 20.42
N SER A 44 16.37 4.00 20.05
CA SER A 44 16.04 2.90 20.97
C SER A 44 17.29 2.24 21.57
N ARG A 45 18.39 2.15 20.81
CA ARG A 45 19.68 1.69 21.33
C ARG A 45 20.29 2.69 22.30
N CYS A 46 20.23 4.00 22.01
CA CYS A 46 20.72 5.07 22.88
C CYS A 46 20.06 5.05 24.27
N LEU A 47 18.78 4.66 24.37
CA LEU A 47 18.09 4.46 25.65
C LEU A 47 18.78 3.44 26.58
N SER A 48 19.57 2.52 26.01
CA SER A 48 20.28 1.45 26.73
C SER A 48 21.78 1.73 26.90
N VAL A 49 22.28 2.88 26.45
CA VAL A 49 23.72 3.23 26.55
C VAL A 49 24.05 3.81 27.92
N CYS A 50 23.36 4.86 28.35
CA CYS A 50 23.59 5.48 29.66
C CYS A 50 22.35 6.24 30.16
N TRP A 51 22.32 6.55 31.46
CA TRP A 51 21.21 7.29 32.09
C TRP A 51 21.04 8.68 31.49
N HIS A 52 22.12 9.39 31.15
CA HIS A 52 22.03 10.74 30.60
C HIS A 52 21.29 10.74 29.24
N LEU A 53 21.68 9.88 28.29
CA LEU A 53 21.00 9.75 27.00
C LEU A 53 19.54 9.30 27.18
N LYS A 54 19.30 8.35 28.09
CA LYS A 54 17.94 7.90 28.41
C LYS A 54 17.06 9.04 28.93
N THR A 55 17.58 9.85 29.84
CA THR A 55 16.87 11.00 30.41
C THR A 55 16.62 12.08 29.36
N THR A 56 17.60 12.39 28.51
CA THR A 56 17.45 13.34 27.41
C THR A 56 16.34 12.91 26.44
N ILE A 57 16.37 11.65 25.98
CA ILE A 57 15.35 11.11 25.06
C ILE A 57 13.96 11.15 25.71
N ASN A 58 13.82 10.62 26.93
CA ASN A 58 12.52 10.55 27.60
C ASN A 58 11.94 11.93 27.97
N SER A 59 12.79 12.95 28.07
CA SER A 59 12.38 14.32 28.39
C SER A 59 12.13 15.17 27.13
N SER A 60 12.42 14.65 25.94
CA SER A 60 12.13 15.29 24.66
C SER A 60 10.90 14.66 24.02
N SER A 61 9.87 15.47 23.78
CA SER A 61 8.66 15.02 23.09
C SER A 61 8.95 14.62 21.64
N GLU A 62 9.92 15.25 20.99
CA GLU A 62 10.32 14.93 19.61
C GLU A 62 10.98 13.55 19.53
N LEU A 63 12.01 13.29 20.35
CA LEU A 63 12.73 12.02 20.33
C LEU A 63 11.80 10.85 20.75
N THR A 64 10.94 11.09 21.74
CA THR A 64 9.92 10.12 22.16
C THR A 64 8.89 9.88 21.06
N TYR A 65 8.46 10.94 20.37
CA TYR A 65 7.53 10.83 19.24
C TYR A 65 8.12 10.00 18.10
N ILE A 66 9.37 10.22 17.70
CA ILE A 66 10.03 9.43 16.64
C ILE A 66 10.01 7.92 16.98
N ILE A 67 10.29 7.56 18.23
CA ILE A 67 10.28 6.16 18.69
C ILE A 67 8.86 5.59 18.67
N GLU A 68 7.91 6.28 19.30
CA GLU A 68 6.53 5.78 19.44
C GLU A 68 5.78 5.73 18.11
N LEU A 69 6.05 6.68 17.21
CA LEU A 69 5.46 6.70 15.88
C LEU A 69 5.88 5.46 15.07
N ALA A 70 7.16 5.10 15.14
CA ALA A 70 7.67 3.90 14.50
C ALA A 70 7.15 2.61 15.16
N GLN A 71 6.95 2.62 16.49
CA GLN A 71 6.34 1.50 17.21
C GLN A 71 4.92 1.20 16.71
N ASP A 72 4.15 2.23 16.38
CA ASP A 72 2.79 2.08 15.84
C ASP A 72 2.77 1.87 14.32
N GLY A 73 3.94 1.80 13.68
CA GLY A 73 4.05 1.59 12.23
C GLY A 73 3.54 2.77 11.40
N MET A 74 3.60 3.98 11.95
CA MET A 74 3.12 5.22 11.34
C MET A 74 4.28 6.02 10.70
N ILE A 75 3.94 6.97 9.85
CA ILE A 75 4.85 7.98 9.27
C ILE A 75 4.36 9.39 9.62
N ASP A 76 5.29 10.31 9.83
CA ASP A 76 4.97 11.69 10.20
C ASP A 76 4.47 12.48 9.00
N ASN A 77 3.55 13.42 9.25
CA ASN A 77 3.20 14.45 8.28
C ASN A 77 3.86 15.79 8.67
N PRO A 78 5.00 16.14 8.05
CA PRO A 78 5.74 17.37 8.39
C PRO A 78 4.99 18.63 7.95
N SER A 79 4.01 18.52 7.04
CA SER A 79 3.23 19.69 6.60
C SER A 79 2.26 20.19 7.67
N MET A 80 1.88 19.35 8.62
CA MET A 80 1.02 19.74 9.72
C MET A 80 1.78 20.58 10.74
N GLN A 81 1.25 21.77 11.04
CA GLN A 81 1.76 22.63 12.09
C GLN A 81 1.19 22.17 13.44
N MET A 82 1.88 21.23 14.09
CA MET A 82 1.51 20.70 15.40
C MET A 82 2.78 20.40 16.21
N SER A 83 2.77 20.68 17.50
CA SER A 83 3.94 20.37 18.34
C SER A 83 4.13 18.85 18.49
N HIS A 84 5.38 18.40 18.67
CA HIS A 84 5.66 16.98 18.92
C HIS A 84 4.94 16.45 20.17
N ALA A 85 4.70 17.30 21.18
CA ALA A 85 3.95 16.93 22.37
C ALA A 85 2.47 16.62 22.06
N GLU A 86 1.82 17.45 21.24
CA GLU A 86 0.44 17.22 20.81
C GLU A 86 0.33 16.01 19.89
N ARG A 87 1.27 15.84 18.94
CA ARG A 87 1.33 14.64 18.08
C ARG A 87 1.47 13.36 18.91
N LEU A 88 2.36 13.36 19.90
CA LEU A 88 2.55 12.23 20.81
C LEU A 88 1.30 11.92 21.64
N LEU A 89 0.59 12.95 22.10
CA LEU A 89 -0.68 12.77 22.80
C LEU A 89 -1.73 12.10 21.90
N ARG A 90 -1.90 12.59 20.66
CA ARG A 90 -2.82 12.00 19.69
C ARG A 90 -2.48 10.56 19.34
N LEU A 91 -1.20 10.25 19.16
CA LEU A 91 -0.73 8.90 18.89
C LEU A 91 -1.07 7.93 20.03
N ARG A 92 -0.78 8.34 21.28
CA ARG A 92 -1.08 7.54 22.47
C ARG A 92 -2.59 7.37 22.69
N ASP A 93 -3.38 8.42 22.46
CA ASP A 93 -4.85 8.36 22.51
C ASP A 93 -5.40 7.35 21.49
N ARG A 94 -4.90 7.38 20.25
CA ARG A 94 -5.23 6.41 19.21
C ARG A 94 -4.89 4.98 19.65
N ARG A 95 -3.66 4.74 20.10
CA ARG A 95 -3.20 3.42 20.58
C ARG A 95 -4.08 2.90 21.72
N LYS A 96 -4.44 3.76 22.68
CA LYS A 96 -5.33 3.41 23.79
C LYS A 96 -6.73 3.04 23.29
N ALA A 97 -7.32 3.84 22.40
CA ALA A 97 -8.63 3.58 21.83
C ALA A 97 -8.65 2.24 21.08
N TRP A 98 -7.60 1.93 20.31
CA TRP A 98 -7.47 0.67 19.59
C TRP A 98 -7.37 -0.55 20.51
N ASN A 99 -6.56 -0.45 21.57
CA ASN A 99 -6.35 -1.56 22.51
C ASN A 99 -7.57 -1.84 23.39
N SER A 100 -8.36 -0.82 23.70
CA SER A 100 -9.53 -0.94 24.59
C SER A 100 -10.85 -1.10 23.83
N LEU A 101 -10.85 -0.82 22.52
CA LEU A 101 -12.07 -0.67 21.71
C LEU A 101 -13.07 0.32 22.35
N ASP A 102 -12.55 1.35 23.02
CA ASP A 102 -13.31 2.40 23.70
C ASP A 102 -13.62 3.55 22.74
N TRP A 103 -14.72 3.40 21.99
CA TRP A 103 -15.16 4.37 21.01
C TRP A 103 -15.72 5.63 21.69
N ARG A 104 -15.22 6.82 21.31
CA ARG A 104 -15.71 8.10 21.88
C ARG A 104 -17.14 8.43 21.47
N ALA A 105 -17.54 8.02 20.26
CA ALA A 105 -18.86 8.27 19.70
C ALA A 105 -19.20 7.21 18.65
N SER A 106 -20.50 6.97 18.47
CA SER A 106 -21.04 6.20 17.35
C SER A 106 -21.94 7.10 16.51
N SER A 107 -21.94 6.86 15.20
CA SER A 107 -22.81 7.57 14.27
C SER A 107 -23.36 6.60 13.25
N VAL A 108 -24.57 6.87 12.77
CA VAL A 108 -25.21 6.09 11.71
C VAL A 108 -25.33 6.97 10.49
N VAL A 109 -24.71 6.56 9.39
CA VAL A 109 -24.82 7.24 8.10
C VAL A 109 -25.85 6.48 7.26
N PRO A 110 -27.08 6.99 7.08
CA PRO A 110 -28.10 6.28 6.31
C PRO A 110 -27.75 6.33 4.82
N ILE A 111 -27.52 5.17 4.22
CA ILE A 111 -27.26 5.02 2.79
C ILE A 111 -28.36 4.18 2.16
N LYS A 112 -29.17 4.80 1.29
CA LYS A 112 -30.33 4.16 0.65
C LYS A 112 -29.95 3.38 -0.61
N GLY A 113 -30.91 2.61 -1.14
CA GLY A 113 -30.87 1.98 -2.45
C GLY A 113 -30.02 0.71 -2.54
N LEU A 114 -30.18 -0.03 -3.64
CA LEU A 114 -29.39 -1.23 -3.94
C LEU A 114 -27.93 -0.85 -4.17
N CYS A 115 -27.02 -1.61 -3.57
CA CYS A 115 -25.59 -1.41 -3.74
C CYS A 115 -25.15 -2.00 -5.07
N HIS A 116 -24.62 -1.16 -5.97
CA HIS A 116 -23.98 -1.62 -7.20
C HIS A 116 -22.49 -1.90 -6.96
N ALA A 117 -21.79 -0.91 -6.40
CA ALA A 117 -20.40 -0.98 -5.97
C ALA A 117 -20.21 -0.04 -4.77
N TYR A 118 -19.20 -0.31 -3.93
CA TYR A 118 -18.84 0.57 -2.81
C TYR A 118 -17.33 0.58 -2.53
N GLU A 119 -16.89 1.68 -1.95
CA GLU A 119 -15.51 1.97 -1.58
C GLU A 119 -15.49 2.54 -0.16
N LEU A 120 -14.45 2.21 0.61
CA LEU A 120 -14.17 2.84 1.91
C LEU A 120 -12.67 3.07 2.01
N VAL A 121 -12.26 4.32 1.88
CA VAL A 121 -10.85 4.73 1.78
C VAL A 121 -10.65 5.97 2.64
N ASN A 122 -9.66 5.96 3.54
CA ASN A 122 -9.30 7.11 4.38
C ASN A 122 -10.51 7.86 5.00
N GLY A 123 -11.40 7.13 5.67
CA GLY A 123 -12.60 7.71 6.30
C GLY A 123 -13.69 8.19 5.33
N VAL A 124 -13.58 7.91 4.03
CA VAL A 124 -14.58 8.26 3.02
C VAL A 124 -15.26 7.00 2.50
N PHE A 125 -16.56 6.89 2.77
CA PHE A 125 -17.41 5.84 2.22
C PHE A 125 -18.10 6.35 0.94
N ALA A 126 -17.93 5.63 -0.16
CA ALA A 126 -18.61 5.94 -1.41
C ALA A 126 -19.42 4.73 -1.90
N LYS A 127 -20.56 4.99 -2.56
CA LYS A 127 -21.46 3.94 -3.03
C LYS A 127 -22.17 4.35 -4.32
N GLY A 128 -22.14 3.46 -5.30
CA GLY A 128 -23.02 3.47 -6.47
C GLY A 128 -24.38 2.87 -6.16
N ILE A 129 -25.45 3.55 -6.55
CA ILE A 129 -26.83 3.17 -6.29
C ILE A 129 -27.56 3.01 -7.63
N GLY A 130 -28.08 1.81 -7.92
CA GLY A 130 -28.84 1.56 -9.15
C GLY A 130 -28.07 1.78 -10.46
N GLY A 131 -26.74 1.94 -10.42
CA GLY A 131 -25.87 2.11 -11.58
C GLY A 131 -25.80 3.54 -12.16
N ARG A 132 -26.53 4.52 -11.60
CA ARG A 132 -26.49 5.93 -12.05
C ARG A 132 -26.42 6.93 -10.92
N ASP A 133 -27.00 6.60 -9.77
CA ASP A 133 -26.97 7.47 -8.59
C ASP A 133 -25.69 7.18 -7.80
N PHE A 134 -25.17 8.18 -7.09
CA PHE A 134 -23.92 8.06 -6.35
C PHE A 134 -23.92 8.85 -5.06
N THR A 135 -23.33 8.28 -4.02
CA THR A 135 -23.22 8.92 -2.71
C THR A 135 -21.80 8.81 -2.19
N VAL A 136 -21.27 9.90 -1.65
CA VAL A 136 -20.01 9.94 -0.93
C VAL A 136 -20.25 10.52 0.45
N ALA A 137 -19.78 9.85 1.49
CA ALA A 137 -19.88 10.27 2.87
C ALA A 137 -18.49 10.28 3.52
N TRP A 138 -18.08 11.45 4.00
CA TRP A 138 -16.95 11.59 4.89
C TRP A 138 -17.42 11.24 6.29
N LEU A 139 -16.84 10.19 6.85
CA LEU A 139 -17.20 9.68 8.16
C LEU A 139 -16.69 10.65 9.24
N PRO A 140 -17.43 10.81 10.35
CA PRO A 140 -16.99 11.69 11.43
C PRO A 140 -15.73 11.15 12.10
N SER A 141 -14.86 12.06 12.49
CA SER A 141 -13.70 11.80 13.35
C SER A 141 -13.82 12.61 14.64
N VAL A 142 -12.81 12.51 15.52
CA VAL A 142 -12.77 13.30 16.77
C VAL A 142 -12.75 14.80 16.46
N ASP A 143 -12.07 15.20 15.40
CA ASP A 143 -11.80 16.60 15.07
C ASP A 143 -12.70 17.14 13.95
N ALA A 144 -13.41 16.26 13.22
CA ALA A 144 -14.20 16.66 12.06
C ALA A 144 -15.62 16.06 12.10
N LYS A 145 -16.62 16.91 11.84
CA LYS A 145 -17.99 16.44 11.59
C LYS A 145 -18.04 15.75 10.22
N GLY A 146 -18.68 14.59 10.19
CA GLY A 146 -18.98 13.90 8.95
C GLY A 146 -19.92 14.71 8.07
N HIS A 147 -19.79 14.56 6.76
CA HIS A 147 -20.67 15.21 5.78
C HIS A 147 -20.88 14.29 4.57
N ARG A 148 -21.85 14.64 3.71
CA ARG A 148 -22.25 13.78 2.59
C ARG A 148 -22.53 14.60 1.34
N LEU A 149 -22.10 14.07 0.21
CA LEU A 149 -22.48 14.49 -1.12
C LEU A 149 -23.33 13.40 -1.77
N HIS A 150 -24.44 13.80 -2.37
CA HIS A 150 -25.26 12.93 -3.19
C HIS A 150 -25.29 13.47 -4.62
N ARG A 151 -25.38 12.56 -5.59
CA ARG A 151 -25.55 12.85 -7.01
C ARG A 151 -26.65 11.93 -7.51
N ASP A 152 -27.75 12.52 -7.97
CA ASP A 152 -28.91 11.78 -8.44
C ASP A 152 -28.63 11.08 -9.78
N ASP A 153 -27.71 11.60 -10.61
CA ASP A 153 -27.36 10.99 -11.89
C ASP A 153 -25.92 11.34 -12.30
N LEU A 154 -25.07 10.32 -12.38
CA LEU A 154 -23.67 10.39 -12.79
C LEU A 154 -23.48 10.71 -14.29
N LYS A 155 -24.56 10.62 -15.10
CA LYS A 155 -24.54 10.70 -16.56
C LYS A 155 -23.70 9.61 -17.24
N ILE A 156 -23.34 8.57 -16.49
CA ILE A 156 -22.62 7.39 -16.93
C ILE A 156 -23.29 6.17 -16.32
N ARG A 157 -23.15 5.01 -16.96
CA ARG A 157 -23.58 3.74 -16.38
C ARG A 157 -22.44 3.15 -15.57
N LEU A 158 -22.50 3.41 -14.27
CA LEU A 158 -21.51 2.95 -13.32
C LEU A 158 -21.48 1.42 -13.27
N ARG A 159 -20.32 0.84 -13.59
CA ARG A 159 -20.03 -0.58 -13.39
C ARG A 159 -19.22 -0.81 -12.11
N ASP A 160 -18.16 -0.04 -11.93
CA ASP A 160 -17.32 -0.06 -10.73
C ASP A 160 -16.57 1.27 -10.58
N PHE A 161 -15.91 1.51 -9.45
CA PHE A 161 -15.10 2.69 -9.24
C PHE A 161 -14.05 2.50 -8.15
N ALA A 162 -13.01 3.34 -8.17
CA ALA A 162 -11.99 3.44 -7.14
C ALA A 162 -11.79 4.90 -6.75
N ILE A 163 -11.42 5.15 -5.50
CA ILE A 163 -11.22 6.50 -4.96
C ILE A 163 -9.85 6.65 -4.30
N ASP A 164 -9.30 7.87 -4.38
CA ASP A 164 -8.23 8.35 -3.52
C ASP A 164 -8.62 9.73 -2.97
N PRO A 165 -9.24 9.77 -1.78
CA PRO A 165 -9.68 11.03 -1.17
C PRO A 165 -8.56 12.02 -0.89
N GLY A 166 -7.33 11.55 -0.62
CA GLY A 166 -6.18 12.42 -0.37
C GLY A 166 -5.79 13.27 -1.60
N GLN A 167 -6.24 12.87 -2.78
CA GLN A 167 -6.05 13.60 -4.04
C GLN A 167 -7.32 14.25 -4.57
N ASP A 168 -8.46 14.11 -3.89
CA ASP A 168 -9.79 14.42 -4.43
C ASP A 168 -10.09 13.63 -5.73
N LEU A 169 -9.66 12.37 -5.82
CA LEU A 169 -9.75 11.57 -7.05
C LEU A 169 -10.81 10.46 -6.97
N ILE A 170 -11.63 10.35 -8.02
CA ILE A 170 -12.45 9.17 -8.29
C ILE A 170 -12.28 8.74 -9.75
N ILE A 171 -12.05 7.44 -9.95
CA ILE A 171 -12.06 6.80 -11.26
C ILE A 171 -13.35 5.99 -11.36
N PHE A 172 -14.28 6.41 -12.20
CA PHE A 172 -15.45 5.60 -12.54
C PHE A 172 -15.16 4.73 -13.75
N LEU A 173 -15.62 3.48 -13.73
CA LEU A 173 -15.60 2.60 -14.87
C LEU A 173 -17.00 2.46 -15.45
N GLU A 174 -17.11 2.71 -16.74
CA GLU A 174 -18.31 2.54 -17.55
C GLU A 174 -18.03 1.51 -18.65
N GLU A 175 -18.95 0.56 -18.79
CA GLU A 175 -18.99 -0.41 -19.90
C GLU A 175 -20.07 0.05 -20.90
N ASP A 176 -19.87 -0.17 -22.20
CA ASP A 176 -20.88 0.12 -23.23
C ASP A 176 -22.10 -0.83 -23.17
N ASP A 177 -23.18 -0.51 -23.87
CA ASP A 177 -24.45 -1.27 -23.87
C ASP A 177 -24.61 -2.17 -25.09
N GLY A 178 -23.55 -2.33 -25.87
CA GLY A 178 -23.54 -3.17 -27.06
C GLY A 178 -23.94 -4.63 -26.77
N PRO A 179 -24.24 -5.43 -27.80
CA PRO A 179 -24.44 -6.85 -27.61
C PRO A 179 -23.10 -7.53 -27.24
N PHE A 180 -23.14 -8.56 -26.38
CA PHE A 180 -21.95 -9.27 -25.88
C PHE A 180 -21.11 -9.97 -26.96
N ILE A 181 -21.53 -9.95 -28.22
CA ILE A 181 -20.83 -10.57 -29.35
C ILE A 181 -19.77 -9.65 -29.98
N ASN A 182 -19.79 -8.36 -29.67
CA ASN A 182 -18.85 -7.36 -30.22
C ASN A 182 -17.77 -6.99 -29.19
N ASN A 183 -16.74 -6.28 -29.64
CA ASN A 183 -15.78 -5.63 -28.73
C ASN A 183 -16.52 -4.74 -27.73
N ARG A 184 -16.17 -4.86 -26.44
CA ARG A 184 -16.63 -3.93 -25.39
C ARG A 184 -15.71 -2.75 -25.31
N SER A 185 -16.23 -1.56 -25.55
CA SER A 185 -15.58 -0.32 -25.14
C SER A 185 -15.77 -0.14 -23.64
N VAL A 186 -14.65 0.00 -22.93
CA VAL A 186 -14.64 0.35 -21.51
C VAL A 186 -14.00 1.71 -21.35
N THR A 187 -14.67 2.56 -20.58
CA THR A 187 -14.28 3.95 -20.35
C THR A 187 -14.01 4.18 -18.87
N LEU A 188 -12.83 4.70 -18.56
CA LEU A 188 -12.47 5.21 -17.24
C LEU A 188 -12.66 6.73 -17.23
N HIS A 189 -13.54 7.22 -16.36
CA HIS A 189 -13.77 8.65 -16.16
C HIS A 189 -12.97 9.12 -14.94
N VAL A 190 -12.02 10.04 -15.18
CA VAL A 190 -11.12 10.61 -14.17
C VAL A 190 -11.73 11.91 -13.65
N ARG A 191 -12.36 11.87 -12.47
CA ARG A 191 -13.12 12.99 -11.91
C ARG A 191 -12.65 13.39 -10.52
N SER A 192 -13.04 14.60 -10.11
CA SER A 192 -12.92 15.07 -8.73
C SER A 192 -14.07 14.51 -7.88
N ILE A 193 -13.78 14.03 -6.67
CA ILE A 193 -14.82 13.53 -5.74
C ILE A 193 -15.74 14.69 -5.35
N MET A 194 -15.16 15.83 -4.98
CA MET A 194 -15.87 17.00 -4.47
C MET A 194 -16.74 17.66 -5.53
N THR A 195 -16.16 17.93 -6.72
CA THR A 195 -16.83 18.70 -7.76
C THR A 195 -17.61 17.84 -8.75
N HIS A 196 -17.25 16.56 -8.90
CA HIS A 196 -17.74 15.68 -9.96
C HIS A 196 -17.31 16.07 -11.38
N GLU A 197 -16.47 17.09 -11.53
CA GLU A 197 -15.93 17.54 -12.81
C GLU A 197 -14.67 16.75 -13.19
N ALA A 198 -14.18 16.97 -14.41
CA ALA A 198 -12.86 16.49 -14.84
C ALA A 198 -11.79 16.81 -13.78
N HIS A 199 -11.01 15.80 -13.39
CA HIS A 199 -10.01 16.00 -12.35
C HIS A 199 -8.92 16.98 -12.83
N PRO A 200 -8.58 18.03 -12.07
CA PRO A 200 -7.70 19.11 -12.56
C PRO A 200 -6.27 18.69 -12.87
N LYS A 201 -5.80 17.57 -12.27
CA LYS A 201 -4.47 16.99 -12.52
C LYS A 201 -4.47 15.94 -13.65
N ALA A 202 -5.62 15.63 -14.22
CA ALA A 202 -5.72 14.68 -15.32
C ALA A 202 -5.56 15.44 -16.64
N ARG A 203 -4.55 15.07 -17.43
CA ARG A 203 -4.36 15.59 -18.79
C ARG A 203 -5.52 15.22 -19.69
N TYR A 204 -6.05 14.02 -19.51
CA TYR A 204 -7.24 13.54 -20.19
C TYR A 204 -8.27 13.07 -19.15
N PRO A 205 -9.50 13.60 -19.16
CA PRO A 205 -10.53 13.22 -18.20
C PRO A 205 -11.12 11.83 -18.46
N VAL A 206 -10.76 11.22 -19.59
CA VAL A 206 -11.32 9.96 -20.08
C VAL A 206 -10.18 9.10 -20.61
N LEU A 207 -10.09 7.86 -20.13
CA LEU A 207 -9.19 6.82 -20.65
C LEU A 207 -10.04 5.68 -21.21
N GLN A 208 -9.66 5.11 -22.35
CA GLN A 208 -10.46 4.09 -23.02
C GLN A 208 -9.62 2.90 -23.43
N PHE A 209 -10.22 1.72 -23.37
CA PHE A 209 -9.66 0.50 -23.92
C PHE A 209 -10.80 -0.41 -24.42
N ASN A 210 -10.44 -1.34 -25.31
CA ASN A 210 -11.38 -2.32 -25.82
C ASN A 210 -11.13 -3.68 -25.18
N GLY A 211 -12.17 -4.32 -24.66
CA GLY A 211 -12.17 -5.73 -24.30
C GLY A 211 -12.58 -6.57 -25.52
N PRO A 212 -11.66 -7.35 -26.13
CA PRO A 212 -12.05 -8.28 -27.19
C PRO A 212 -12.97 -9.37 -26.63
N PRO A 213 -13.92 -9.88 -27.43
CA PRO A 213 -14.77 -10.98 -27.01
C PRO A 213 -13.95 -12.26 -26.82
N HIS A 214 -14.28 -13.02 -25.79
CA HIS A 214 -13.84 -14.40 -25.62
C HIS A 214 -14.68 -15.33 -26.48
N GLU A 215 -14.07 -16.40 -27.00
CA GLU A 215 -14.72 -17.33 -27.93
C GLU A 215 -16.01 -17.96 -27.36
N VAL A 216 -16.03 -18.26 -26.06
CA VAL A 216 -17.16 -18.93 -25.39
C VAL A 216 -18.13 -17.96 -24.73
N PHE A 217 -17.63 -16.88 -24.12
CA PHE A 217 -18.42 -16.02 -23.24
C PHE A 217 -18.74 -14.66 -23.87
N GLY A 218 -18.32 -14.45 -25.12
CA GLY A 218 -18.35 -13.14 -25.74
C GLY A 218 -17.52 -12.14 -24.95
N ALA A 219 -17.89 -10.87 -25.01
CA ALA A 219 -17.22 -9.79 -24.33
C ALA A 219 -17.82 -9.50 -22.92
N PHE A 220 -18.49 -10.47 -22.30
CA PHE A 220 -18.99 -10.30 -20.94
C PHE A 220 -17.83 -10.23 -19.93
N ILE A 221 -17.70 -9.10 -19.24
CA ILE A 221 -16.71 -8.93 -18.17
C ILE A 221 -17.23 -9.60 -16.89
N ARG A 222 -16.69 -10.78 -16.60
CA ARG A 222 -17.08 -11.60 -15.43
C ARG A 222 -16.54 -11.03 -14.13
N ASN A 223 -15.23 -10.78 -14.11
CA ASN A 223 -14.51 -10.25 -12.96
C ASN A 223 -13.88 -8.93 -13.35
N LEU A 224 -13.89 -7.98 -12.42
CA LEU A 224 -13.32 -6.66 -12.58
C LEU A 224 -12.80 -6.19 -11.22
N PHE A 225 -11.57 -5.68 -11.21
CA PHE A 225 -10.96 -5.04 -10.07
C PHE A 225 -10.30 -3.75 -10.52
N LEU A 226 -10.56 -2.67 -9.80
CA LEU A 226 -10.01 -1.35 -10.04
C LEU A 226 -9.24 -0.91 -8.79
N GLN A 227 -7.98 -0.53 -8.95
CA GLN A 227 -7.17 0.04 -7.86
C GLN A 227 -6.47 1.30 -8.35
N VAL A 228 -6.34 2.27 -7.45
CA VAL A 228 -5.54 3.48 -7.65
C VAL A 228 -4.37 3.46 -6.68
N ALA A 229 -3.19 3.87 -7.16
CA ALA A 229 -2.00 4.07 -6.34
C ALA A 229 -1.24 5.29 -6.87
N ASP A 230 -1.29 6.41 -6.14
CA ASP A 230 -0.72 7.70 -6.55
C ASP A 230 -1.22 8.17 -7.94
N ASP A 231 -0.37 8.15 -8.96
CA ASP A 231 -0.67 8.54 -10.34
C ASP A 231 -1.06 7.35 -11.24
N ILE A 232 -1.16 6.15 -10.68
CA ILE A 232 -1.45 4.93 -11.42
C ILE A 232 -2.87 4.45 -11.15
N VAL A 233 -3.56 4.02 -12.21
CA VAL A 233 -4.77 3.21 -12.11
C VAL A 233 -4.52 1.84 -12.75
N ALA A 234 -4.90 0.78 -12.04
CA ALA A 234 -4.87 -0.59 -12.52
C ALA A 234 -6.28 -1.11 -12.72
N VAL A 235 -6.51 -1.75 -13.86
CA VAL A 235 -7.75 -2.49 -14.17
C VAL A 235 -7.37 -3.94 -14.42
N LEU A 236 -7.76 -4.84 -13.52
CA LEU A 236 -7.74 -6.27 -13.77
C LEU A 236 -9.15 -6.70 -14.15
N LEU A 237 -9.30 -7.29 -15.34
CA LEU A 237 -10.59 -7.78 -15.81
C LEU A 237 -10.45 -9.17 -16.42
N SER A 238 -11.56 -9.90 -16.50
CA SER A 238 -11.60 -11.18 -17.22
C SER A 238 -12.88 -11.30 -18.06
N THR A 239 -12.69 -11.49 -19.37
CA THR A 239 -13.74 -11.94 -20.31
C THR A 239 -13.66 -13.45 -20.58
N GLY A 240 -12.75 -14.16 -19.92
CA GLY A 240 -12.44 -15.58 -20.11
C GLY A 240 -10.96 -15.86 -19.85
N SER A 241 -10.11 -14.88 -20.13
CA SER A 241 -8.71 -14.83 -19.67
C SER A 241 -8.45 -13.52 -18.92
N PRO A 242 -7.63 -13.52 -17.87
CA PRO A 242 -7.31 -12.32 -17.11
C PRO A 242 -6.48 -11.35 -17.96
N ARG A 243 -6.80 -10.06 -17.85
CA ARG A 243 -6.07 -8.96 -18.47
C ARG A 243 -5.88 -7.83 -17.48
N LEU A 244 -4.63 -7.43 -17.26
CA LEU A 244 -4.24 -6.32 -16.43
C LEU A 244 -3.82 -5.14 -17.31
N LEU A 245 -4.44 -3.99 -17.07
CA LEU A 245 -4.11 -2.71 -17.68
C LEU A 245 -3.57 -1.77 -16.62
N LEU A 246 -2.41 -1.19 -16.87
CA LEU A 246 -1.80 -0.16 -16.02
C LEU A 246 -1.77 1.16 -16.78
N TRP A 247 -2.33 2.21 -16.21
CA TRP A 247 -2.35 3.55 -16.80
C TRP A 247 -1.71 4.55 -15.86
N ASN A 248 -1.00 5.54 -16.42
CA ASN A 248 -0.78 6.78 -15.71
C ASN A 248 -2.03 7.65 -15.93
N TRP A 249 -2.85 7.86 -14.91
CA TRP A 249 -4.11 8.62 -15.09
C TRP A 249 -3.88 10.12 -15.21
N ARG A 250 -2.75 10.63 -14.69
CA ARG A 250 -2.40 12.06 -14.78
C ARG A 250 -1.96 12.41 -16.19
N GLU A 251 -1.08 11.61 -16.78
CA GLU A 251 -0.57 11.83 -18.13
C GLU A 251 -1.48 11.22 -19.21
N GLY A 252 -2.34 10.27 -18.81
CA GLY A 252 -3.33 9.57 -19.62
C GLY A 252 -2.76 8.65 -20.71
N PHE A 253 -1.57 8.10 -20.48
CA PHE A 253 -1.02 7.04 -21.33
C PHE A 253 -1.10 5.67 -20.65
N LEU A 254 -1.28 4.64 -21.47
CA LEU A 254 -1.22 3.25 -21.07
C LEU A 254 0.24 2.86 -20.83
N ILE A 255 0.54 2.41 -19.62
CA ILE A 255 1.86 1.90 -19.23
C ILE A 255 2.00 0.48 -19.74
N SER A 256 1.09 -0.41 -19.38
CA SER A 256 1.16 -1.83 -19.78
C SER A 256 -0.23 -2.39 -20.02
N ASP A 257 -0.29 -3.30 -20.99
CA ASP A 257 -1.45 -4.13 -21.26
C ASP A 257 -1.00 -5.58 -21.38
N SER A 258 -1.46 -6.42 -20.44
CA SER A 258 -1.03 -7.82 -20.38
C SER A 258 -1.55 -8.68 -21.52
N ALA A 259 -2.44 -8.16 -22.38
CA ALA A 259 -2.84 -8.84 -23.61
C ALA A 259 -1.79 -8.71 -24.73
N LEU A 260 -0.80 -7.81 -24.59
CA LEU A 260 0.26 -7.64 -25.57
C LEU A 260 1.30 -8.76 -25.48
N VAL A 261 1.87 -9.13 -26.63
CA VAL A 261 2.89 -10.17 -26.72
C VAL A 261 4.08 -9.81 -25.82
N GLY A 262 4.44 -10.73 -24.91
CA GLY A 262 5.51 -10.54 -23.94
C GLY A 262 5.08 -9.85 -22.64
N HIS A 263 3.89 -9.25 -22.57
CA HIS A 263 3.33 -8.64 -21.34
C HIS A 263 2.37 -9.57 -20.59
N GLY A 264 2.22 -10.80 -21.09
CA GLY A 264 1.30 -11.80 -20.54
C GLY A 264 1.44 -11.98 -19.03
N LEU A 265 0.30 -12.13 -18.36
CA LEU A 265 0.28 -12.55 -16.97
C LEU A 265 0.75 -14.00 -16.86
N PRO A 266 1.34 -14.40 -15.72
CA PRO A 266 1.53 -15.81 -15.40
C PRO A 266 0.22 -16.58 -15.56
N THR A 267 0.31 -17.82 -16.03
CA THR A 267 -0.84 -18.71 -16.12
C THR A 267 -1.53 -18.81 -14.76
N GLY A 268 -2.86 -18.72 -14.75
CA GLY A 268 -3.64 -18.76 -13.52
C GLY A 268 -3.58 -17.50 -12.66
N ALA A 269 -3.00 -16.37 -13.09
CA ALA A 269 -3.07 -15.13 -12.32
C ALA A 269 -4.54 -14.63 -12.21
N LEU A 270 -5.17 -14.80 -11.06
CA LEU A 270 -6.60 -14.50 -10.86
C LEU A 270 -6.86 -13.20 -10.10
N ASP A 271 -5.88 -12.72 -9.34
CA ASP A 271 -6.03 -11.53 -8.49
C ASP A 271 -4.74 -10.69 -8.48
N PHE A 272 -4.90 -9.41 -8.15
CA PHE A 272 -3.88 -8.37 -8.22
C PHE A 272 -3.95 -7.44 -7.01
N SER A 273 -2.78 -7.00 -6.55
CA SER A 273 -2.72 -5.86 -5.64
C SER A 273 -1.42 -5.10 -5.80
N PHE A 274 -1.50 -3.78 -5.85
CA PHE A 274 -0.32 -2.95 -5.70
C PHE A 274 0.36 -3.26 -4.36
N ILE A 275 1.70 -3.22 -4.31
CA ILE A 275 2.52 -3.22 -3.08
C ILE A 275 3.35 -1.93 -2.94
N SER A 276 3.39 -1.13 -4.01
CA SER A 276 3.78 0.27 -4.05
C SER A 276 3.14 0.91 -5.30
N PRO A 277 3.24 2.23 -5.50
CA PRO A 277 2.81 2.86 -6.76
C PRO A 277 3.52 2.36 -8.01
N ARG A 278 4.60 1.57 -7.88
CA ARG A 278 5.43 1.07 -9.00
C ARG A 278 5.71 -0.43 -8.94
N ALA A 279 5.02 -1.16 -8.07
CA ALA A 279 5.14 -2.60 -7.95
C ALA A 279 3.84 -3.22 -7.45
N TYR A 280 3.58 -4.44 -7.87
CA TYR A 280 2.37 -5.19 -7.52
C TYR A 280 2.66 -6.67 -7.34
N ILE A 281 1.69 -7.37 -6.78
CA ILE A 281 1.67 -8.81 -6.64
C ILE A 281 0.50 -9.41 -7.41
N LEU A 282 0.73 -10.58 -7.98
CA LEU A 282 -0.27 -11.43 -8.63
C LEU A 282 -0.45 -12.71 -7.82
N MET A 283 -1.69 -13.15 -7.69
CA MET A 283 -2.06 -14.40 -7.04
C MET A 283 -2.22 -15.49 -8.10
N CYS A 284 -1.40 -16.54 -8.03
CA CYS A 284 -1.39 -17.64 -8.99
C CYS A 284 -1.68 -18.95 -8.24
N PRO A 285 -2.90 -19.52 -8.27
CA PRO A 285 -3.27 -20.72 -7.54
C PRO A 285 -2.82 -22.02 -8.22
N GLU A 286 -2.27 -21.98 -9.43
CA GLU A 286 -1.83 -23.20 -10.15
C GLU A 286 -0.73 -23.95 -9.39
N GLY A 287 -0.79 -25.29 -9.46
CA GLY A 287 0.12 -26.18 -8.73
C GLY A 287 -0.01 -25.98 -7.22
N ASP A 288 1.12 -25.80 -6.54
CA ASP A 288 1.15 -25.49 -5.10
C ASP A 288 0.74 -24.04 -4.78
N GLY A 289 0.57 -23.22 -5.82
CA GLY A 289 0.30 -21.80 -5.72
C GLY A 289 1.55 -20.94 -5.49
N SER A 290 1.49 -19.71 -5.96
CA SER A 290 2.57 -18.74 -5.85
C SER A 290 2.07 -17.30 -5.82
N ILE A 291 2.94 -16.42 -5.33
CA ILE A 291 2.77 -14.97 -5.37
C ILE A 291 3.87 -14.42 -6.26
N VAL A 292 3.49 -13.84 -7.39
CA VAL A 292 4.43 -13.23 -8.33
C VAL A 292 4.51 -11.74 -8.06
N ILE A 293 5.74 -11.23 -7.87
CA ILE A 293 6.03 -9.81 -7.67
C ILE A 293 6.50 -9.22 -9.00
N GLU A 294 5.87 -8.14 -9.43
CA GLU A 294 6.29 -7.37 -10.61
C GLU A 294 6.49 -5.90 -10.26
N ALA A 295 7.38 -5.25 -10.99
CA ALA A 295 7.65 -3.83 -10.89
C ALA A 295 7.63 -3.16 -12.26
N PHE A 296 7.35 -1.86 -12.32
CA PHE A 296 7.26 -1.13 -13.57
C PHE A 296 7.72 0.31 -13.44
N LYS A 297 8.11 0.90 -14.58
CA LYS A 297 8.29 2.35 -14.71
C LYS A 297 7.05 2.95 -15.36
N SER A 298 6.76 4.21 -15.00
CA SER A 298 5.64 4.94 -15.60
C SER A 298 6.07 5.50 -16.96
N GLU A 299 6.18 4.61 -17.94
CA GLU A 299 6.57 4.90 -19.32
C GLU A 299 5.56 4.25 -20.28
N PRO A 300 5.23 4.86 -21.42
CA PRO A 300 4.27 4.29 -22.36
C PRO A 300 4.74 2.92 -22.90
N GLY A 301 3.88 1.90 -22.81
CA GLY A 301 4.20 0.56 -23.30
C GLY A 301 5.30 -0.17 -22.52
N PHE A 302 5.61 0.26 -21.29
CA PHE A 302 6.57 -0.41 -20.42
C PHE A 302 6.14 -1.86 -20.14
N ARG A 303 7.06 -2.80 -20.35
CA ARG A 303 6.88 -4.20 -19.98
C ARG A 303 7.21 -4.40 -18.50
N PRO A 304 6.27 -4.83 -17.64
CA PRO A 304 6.55 -5.11 -16.25
C PRO A 304 7.74 -6.07 -16.09
N LEU A 305 8.56 -5.78 -15.09
CA LEU A 305 9.73 -6.56 -14.74
C LEU A 305 9.31 -7.61 -13.71
N HIS A 306 9.59 -8.87 -14.00
CA HIS A 306 9.44 -9.96 -13.03
C HIS A 306 10.52 -9.80 -11.95
N VAL A 307 10.11 -9.52 -10.72
CA VAL A 307 11.01 -9.28 -9.58
C VAL A 307 11.26 -10.57 -8.81
N ALA A 308 10.18 -11.29 -8.48
CA ALA A 308 10.30 -12.54 -7.74
C ALA A 308 9.05 -13.42 -7.90
N THR A 309 9.22 -14.72 -7.69
CA THR A 309 8.14 -15.68 -7.45
C THR A 309 8.30 -16.25 -6.05
N LEU A 310 7.28 -16.10 -5.21
CA LEU A 310 7.24 -16.63 -3.86
C LEU A 310 6.30 -17.84 -3.82
N PHE A 311 6.84 -19.04 -3.68
CA PHE A 311 6.04 -20.26 -3.67
C PHE A 311 5.31 -20.43 -2.33
N LEU A 312 4.04 -20.85 -2.38
CA LEU A 312 3.27 -21.28 -1.21
C LEU A 312 3.75 -22.66 -0.73
N PRO A 313 3.29 -23.15 0.45
CA PRO A 313 3.66 -24.48 0.92
C PRO A 313 3.27 -25.56 -0.08
N GLU A 314 4.14 -26.55 -0.26
CA GLU A 314 3.87 -27.76 -1.04
C GLU A 314 2.58 -28.44 -0.56
N LEU A 315 1.72 -28.81 -1.52
CA LEU A 315 0.46 -29.47 -1.22
C LEU A 315 0.66 -30.98 -1.04
N GLN A 316 -0.30 -31.61 -0.36
CA GLN A 316 -0.39 -33.07 -0.37
C GLN A 316 -0.76 -33.56 -1.77
N GLU A 317 -0.41 -34.80 -2.08
CA GLU A 317 -0.82 -35.45 -3.33
C GLU A 317 -2.34 -35.31 -3.54
N ASP A 318 -2.74 -34.95 -4.76
CA ASP A 318 -4.12 -34.70 -5.20
C ASP A 318 -4.84 -33.51 -4.54
N ALA A 319 -4.21 -32.76 -3.63
CA ALA A 319 -4.76 -31.50 -3.14
C ALA A 319 -4.52 -30.36 -4.14
N THR A 320 -5.48 -29.46 -4.27
CA THR A 320 -5.38 -28.30 -5.18
C THR A 320 -5.85 -27.02 -4.50
N ILE A 321 -5.44 -25.87 -5.04
CA ILE A 321 -5.98 -24.57 -4.65
C ILE A 321 -7.10 -24.21 -5.61
N GLU A 322 -8.33 -24.20 -5.11
CA GLU A 322 -9.51 -23.80 -5.88
C GLU A 322 -9.54 -22.27 -6.06
N SER A 323 -9.19 -21.52 -5.01
CA SER A 323 -9.13 -20.07 -5.07
C SER A 323 -8.02 -19.48 -4.19
N LEU A 324 -7.37 -18.45 -4.73
CA LEU A 324 -6.37 -17.63 -4.04
C LEU A 324 -6.67 -16.17 -4.34
N ALA A 325 -7.09 -15.43 -3.31
CA ALA A 325 -7.38 -14.01 -3.40
C ALA A 325 -6.61 -13.24 -2.34
N ASN A 326 -6.20 -12.01 -2.64
CA ASN A 326 -5.53 -11.11 -1.73
C ASN A 326 -6.42 -9.91 -1.40
N HIS A 327 -6.54 -9.63 -0.12
CA HIS A 327 -7.25 -8.48 0.37
C HIS A 327 -6.30 -7.57 1.16
N THR A 328 -6.35 -6.28 0.89
CA THR A 328 -5.53 -5.29 1.59
C THR A 328 -6.22 -3.94 1.57
N SER A 329 -5.82 -3.03 2.45
CA SER A 329 -6.33 -1.65 2.38
C SER A 329 -5.84 -0.96 1.10
N PRO A 330 -6.61 -0.02 0.55
CA PRO A 330 -6.21 0.75 -0.63
C PRO A 330 -4.86 1.44 -0.46
N PHE A 331 -4.22 1.81 -1.57
CA PHE A 331 -3.11 2.75 -1.51
C PHE A 331 -3.69 4.15 -1.26
N GLU A 332 -3.36 4.71 -0.11
CA GLU A 332 -3.87 6.01 0.30
C GLU A 332 -2.80 7.08 0.11
N THR A 333 -3.17 8.17 -0.55
CA THR A 333 -2.41 9.41 -0.41
C THR A 333 -2.72 9.98 0.99
N PRO A 334 -1.72 10.18 1.86
CA PRO A 334 -1.95 10.69 3.20
C PRO A 334 -2.74 11.99 3.18
N SER A 335 -3.70 12.11 4.10
CA SER A 335 -4.44 13.37 4.27
C SER A 335 -3.48 14.49 4.68
N ARG A 336 -3.70 15.69 4.15
CA ARG A 336 -2.98 16.89 4.60
C ARG A 336 -3.38 17.30 6.02
N ASP A 337 -4.55 16.85 6.47
CA ASP A 337 -5.18 17.28 7.71
C ASP A 337 -4.92 16.33 8.89
N GLU A 338 -4.05 15.32 8.71
CA GLU A 338 -3.67 14.38 9.78
C GLU A 338 -2.18 14.50 10.16
N PRO A 339 -1.82 14.40 11.45
CA PRO A 339 -0.44 14.59 11.91
C PRO A 339 0.50 13.45 11.51
N PHE A 340 -0.06 12.28 11.25
CA PHE A 340 0.65 11.07 10.86
C PHE A 340 -0.32 10.15 10.13
N SER A 341 0.22 9.21 9.35
CA SER A 341 -0.56 8.19 8.66
C SER A 341 0.09 6.82 8.79
N THR A 342 -0.64 5.76 8.46
CA THR A 342 -0.07 4.40 8.48
C THR A 342 1.02 4.29 7.41
N SER A 343 2.20 3.79 7.78
CA SER A 343 3.26 3.56 6.81
C SER A 343 2.79 2.59 5.71
N PRO A 344 3.04 2.88 4.42
CA PRO A 344 2.78 1.91 3.35
C PRO A 344 3.51 0.58 3.55
N SER A 345 4.65 0.60 4.23
CA SER A 345 5.37 -0.63 4.55
C SER A 345 4.62 -1.46 5.59
N SER A 346 3.87 -0.82 6.51
CA SER A 346 2.99 -1.35 7.57
C SER A 346 1.72 -2.03 7.08
N ARG A 347 1.40 -1.90 5.79
CA ARG A 347 0.17 -2.46 5.24
C ARG A 347 0.15 -3.98 5.33
N LEU A 348 -1.03 -4.53 5.64
CA LEU A 348 -1.24 -5.96 5.78
C LEU A 348 -1.96 -6.51 4.55
N HIS A 349 -1.42 -7.59 4.01
CA HIS A 349 -2.04 -8.41 2.98
C HIS A 349 -2.66 -9.63 3.67
N VAL A 350 -3.95 -9.84 3.44
CA VAL A 350 -4.72 -10.96 3.96
C VAL A 350 -5.17 -11.79 2.77
N MET A 351 -4.50 -12.91 2.55
CA MET A 351 -4.83 -13.81 1.46
C MET A 351 -5.81 -14.86 1.94
N SER A 352 -6.89 -15.04 1.20
CA SER A 352 -7.86 -16.11 1.38
C SER A 352 -7.52 -17.24 0.42
N ILE A 353 -7.29 -18.42 0.97
CA ILE A 353 -6.92 -19.62 0.23
C ILE A 353 -7.96 -20.69 0.48
N GLN A 354 -8.52 -21.24 -0.59
CA GLN A 354 -9.43 -22.38 -0.55
C GLN A 354 -8.72 -23.59 -1.13
N TYR A 355 -8.56 -24.62 -0.30
CA TYR A 355 -7.99 -25.90 -0.69
C TYR A 355 -9.09 -26.93 -0.87
N ASP A 356 -8.97 -27.70 -1.94
CA ASP A 356 -9.79 -28.88 -2.18
C ASP A 356 -9.03 -30.13 -1.75
N ALA A 357 -9.72 -30.95 -0.95
CA ALA A 357 -9.23 -32.27 -0.61
C ALA A 357 -9.24 -33.19 -1.86
N PRO A 358 -8.40 -34.25 -1.87
CA PRO A 358 -8.33 -35.22 -2.97
C PRO A 358 -9.67 -35.83 -3.39
N ASP A 359 -10.61 -35.97 -2.44
CA ASP A 359 -11.92 -36.54 -2.68
C ASP A 359 -12.97 -35.52 -3.16
N ALA A 360 -12.59 -34.25 -3.28
CA ALA A 360 -13.44 -33.09 -3.59
C ALA A 360 -14.69 -32.97 -2.69
N THR A 361 -14.71 -33.61 -1.52
CA THR A 361 -15.85 -33.56 -0.60
C THR A 361 -15.68 -32.54 0.52
N SER A 362 -14.45 -32.08 0.76
CA SER A 362 -14.14 -31.14 1.82
C SER A 362 -13.28 -29.98 1.34
N HIS A 363 -13.70 -28.76 1.70
CA HIS A 363 -12.99 -27.52 1.42
C HIS A 363 -12.34 -26.99 2.71
N THR A 364 -11.04 -26.75 2.68
CA THR A 364 -10.34 -26.09 3.78
C THR A 364 -10.04 -24.65 3.42
N HIS A 365 -10.59 -23.72 4.21
CA HIS A 365 -10.34 -22.30 4.05
C HIS A 365 -9.23 -21.86 4.98
N MET A 366 -8.21 -21.22 4.44
CA MET A 366 -7.07 -20.68 5.18
C MET A 366 -6.93 -19.18 4.93
N ARG A 367 -6.39 -18.49 5.93
CA ARG A 367 -6.00 -17.09 5.83
C ARG A 367 -4.51 -16.97 6.04
N LEU A 368 -3.84 -16.31 5.10
CA LEU A 368 -2.42 -16.02 5.18
C LEU A 368 -2.24 -14.50 5.33
N PHE A 369 -1.61 -14.09 6.42
CA PHE A 369 -1.31 -12.71 6.74
C PHE A 369 0.15 -12.43 6.40
N VAL A 370 0.40 -11.45 5.54
CA VAL A 370 1.73 -11.04 5.10
C VAL A 370 1.86 -9.53 5.17
N HIS A 371 2.95 -9.06 5.74
CA HIS A 371 3.20 -7.63 5.84
C HIS A 371 3.82 -7.10 4.53
N ASN A 372 3.40 -5.93 4.04
CA ASN A 372 3.85 -5.37 2.76
C ASN A 372 5.37 -5.22 2.65
N ARG A 373 6.03 -4.86 3.77
CA ARG A 373 7.50 -4.86 3.91
C ARG A 373 8.19 -6.15 3.46
N THR A 374 7.51 -7.30 3.50
CA THR A 374 8.06 -8.58 3.03
C THR A 374 8.24 -8.56 1.52
N PHE A 375 7.22 -8.16 0.75
CA PHE A 375 7.30 -8.05 -0.71
C PHE A 375 8.28 -6.95 -1.13
N MET A 376 8.25 -5.81 -0.43
CA MET A 376 9.15 -4.70 -0.74
C MET A 376 10.64 -5.03 -0.55
N LYS A 377 11.00 -6.02 0.28
CA LYS A 377 12.41 -6.47 0.36
C LYS A 377 12.91 -7.04 -0.96
N PHE A 378 12.08 -7.81 -1.67
CA PHE A 378 12.44 -8.36 -2.98
C PHE A 378 12.57 -7.24 -4.01
N VAL A 379 11.64 -6.28 -4.02
CA VAL A 379 11.70 -5.10 -4.89
C VAL A 379 12.99 -4.30 -4.65
N THR A 380 13.30 -3.97 -3.40
CA THR A 380 14.52 -3.23 -3.05
C THR A 380 15.78 -4.01 -3.40
N SER A 381 15.82 -5.31 -3.12
CA SER A 381 16.95 -6.20 -3.45
C SER A 381 17.18 -6.31 -4.96
N TYR A 382 16.10 -6.34 -5.74
CA TYR A 382 16.18 -6.37 -7.19
C TYR A 382 16.81 -5.07 -7.72
N PHE A 383 16.32 -3.90 -7.33
CA PHE A 383 16.86 -2.62 -7.80
C PHE A 383 18.20 -2.20 -7.18
N SER A 384 18.72 -2.91 -6.17
CA SER A 384 20.05 -2.64 -5.62
C SER A 384 21.18 -3.38 -6.34
N LYS A 385 20.87 -4.25 -7.31
CA LYS A 385 21.85 -5.02 -8.11
C LYS A 385 22.08 -4.35 -9.46
N ASP A 386 23.32 -4.39 -9.95
CA ASP A 386 23.67 -3.87 -11.29
C ASP A 386 23.03 -4.69 -12.41
N PHE A 387 22.94 -6.02 -12.22
CA PHE A 387 22.33 -6.97 -13.15
C PHE A 387 21.29 -7.81 -12.40
N PRO A 388 20.06 -7.30 -12.26
CA PRO A 388 19.05 -7.97 -11.47
C PRO A 388 18.41 -9.13 -12.23
N GLU A 389 18.36 -10.29 -11.60
CA GLU A 389 17.57 -11.43 -12.05
C GLU A 389 16.40 -11.68 -11.09
N PRO A 390 15.28 -12.24 -11.60
CA PRO A 390 14.14 -12.57 -10.76
C PRO A 390 14.49 -13.60 -9.69
N GLU A 391 14.00 -13.40 -8.46
CA GLU A 391 14.22 -14.33 -7.35
C GLU A 391 13.10 -15.37 -7.24
N TYR A 392 13.46 -16.65 -7.16
CA TYR A 392 12.51 -17.74 -6.96
C TYR A 392 12.66 -18.28 -5.53
N ALA A 393 11.78 -17.84 -4.63
CA ALA A 393 11.88 -18.16 -3.22
C ALA A 393 10.89 -19.26 -2.82
N LEU A 394 11.42 -20.40 -2.39
CA LEU A 394 10.63 -21.50 -1.83
C LEU A 394 9.98 -21.09 -0.51
N TRP A 395 8.84 -21.71 -0.17
CA TRP A 395 8.13 -21.41 1.08
C TRP A 395 9.05 -21.38 2.30
N ILE A 396 9.92 -22.37 2.46
CA ILE A 396 10.85 -22.47 3.60
C ILE A 396 11.80 -21.27 3.74
N GLN A 397 12.07 -20.55 2.65
CA GLN A 397 12.98 -19.41 2.61
C GLN A 397 12.27 -18.10 3.02
N TRP A 398 11.04 -17.87 2.56
CA TRP A 398 10.34 -16.59 2.76
C TRP A 398 9.17 -16.66 3.75
N GLY A 399 8.44 -17.78 3.78
CA GLY A 399 7.14 -17.93 4.45
C GLY A 399 7.22 -17.94 5.98
N PRO A 400 7.84 -18.96 6.62
CA PRO A 400 7.69 -19.24 8.05
C PRO A 400 7.94 -18.08 9.01
N ARG A 401 8.86 -17.17 8.66
CA ARG A 401 9.17 -15.99 9.50
C ARG A 401 8.35 -14.76 9.14
N ALA A 402 7.90 -14.65 7.89
CA ALA A 402 7.28 -13.45 7.35
C ALA A 402 5.75 -13.51 7.31
N THR A 403 5.16 -14.67 7.57
CA THR A 403 3.72 -14.90 7.46
C THR A 403 3.10 -15.43 8.75
N ARG A 404 1.78 -15.29 8.87
CA ARG A 404 0.96 -16.02 9.84
C ARG A 404 -0.17 -16.68 9.07
N MET A 405 -0.44 -17.94 9.36
CA MET A 405 -1.48 -18.70 8.66
C MET A 405 -2.45 -19.27 9.69
N ASP A 406 -3.75 -19.14 9.44
CA ASP A 406 -4.80 -19.62 10.34
C ASP A 406 -6.00 -20.18 9.56
N LYS A 407 -6.69 -21.16 10.14
CA LYS A 407 -7.86 -21.80 9.54
C LYS A 407 -9.06 -20.86 9.67
N SER A 408 -9.72 -20.57 8.55
CA SER A 408 -10.96 -19.80 8.55
C SER A 408 -12.14 -20.72 8.83
N PHE A 409 -12.91 -20.40 9.87
CA PHE A 409 -14.19 -21.05 10.16
C PHE A 409 -15.39 -20.40 9.47
N HIS A 410 -15.14 -19.34 8.68
CA HIS A 410 -16.18 -18.62 7.96
C HIS A 410 -16.15 -19.00 6.48
N PRO A 411 -17.29 -19.34 5.86
CA PRO A 411 -17.37 -19.75 4.47
C PRO A 411 -17.34 -18.57 3.48
N TYR A 412 -17.01 -17.36 3.95
CA TYR A 412 -17.03 -16.15 3.14
C TYR A 412 -15.69 -15.40 3.26
N THR A 413 -15.31 -14.76 2.16
CA THR A 413 -14.16 -13.86 2.06
C THR A 413 -14.64 -12.42 2.20
N TRP A 414 -13.92 -11.62 2.99
CA TRP A 414 -14.20 -10.20 3.08
C TRP A 414 -13.63 -9.51 1.85
N LEU A 415 -14.47 -8.84 1.06
CA LEU A 415 -14.01 -8.08 -0.11
C LEU A 415 -12.91 -7.08 0.25
N ARG A 416 -12.96 -6.48 1.45
CA ARG A 416 -12.00 -5.47 1.92
C ARG A 416 -11.76 -5.60 3.42
N TRP A 417 -10.50 -5.46 3.81
CA TRP A 417 -10.11 -5.21 5.19
C TRP A 417 -9.89 -3.71 5.36
N VAL A 418 -10.68 -3.09 6.23
CA VAL A 418 -10.58 -1.67 6.51
C VAL A 418 -9.62 -1.51 7.69
N THR A 419 -8.48 -0.86 7.46
CA THR A 419 -7.67 -0.33 8.55
C THR A 419 -8.21 1.05 8.89
N PHE A 420 -8.86 1.19 10.04
CA PHE A 420 -9.28 2.49 10.51
C PHE A 420 -8.07 3.24 11.09
N VAL A 421 -7.86 4.47 10.62
CA VAL A 421 -6.91 5.45 11.18
C VAL A 421 -7.54 6.17 12.38
#